data_AF-A0A1H3G7P7-F1
#
_entry.id   AF-A0A1H3G7P7-F1
#
_cell.length_a   1.000
_cell.length_b   1.000
_cell.length_c   1.000
_cell.angle_alpha   90.00
_cell.angle_beta   90.00
_cell.angle_gamma   90.00
#
_symmetry.space_group_name_H-M   'P 1'
#
loop_
_entity.id
_entity.type
_entity.pdbx_description
1 polymer ?
#
loop_
_entity_poly.entity_id
_entity_poly.type
_entity_poly.pdbx_seq_one_letter_code
_entity_poly.pdbx_strand_id
1 'polypeptide(L)'
;MQHYGVSEPGEFEDQGIGEPGCTFKADGGDYLLTIYKAEKSDRAYWEQRRGNFGVFESNQIGSHQGIKAIEEGSVGLGGCRQIIESGGGSVSVDITVHADKIQSDEATCGKATEIAWVVEPKLPK
;
A
#
# COMPACT_ATOMS: atom_id res chain seq x y z
N MET A 1 -1.16 -13.73 5.84
CA MET A 1 -0.31 -13.47 4.66
C MET A 1 -0.26 -14.67 3.73
N GLN A 2 -0.07 -15.90 4.23
CA GLN A 2 -0.13 -17.13 3.40
C GLN A 2 -1.37 -17.25 2.51
N HIS A 3 -2.57 -16.94 3.02
CA HIS A 3 -3.79 -16.91 2.20
C HIS A 3 -3.81 -15.85 1.08
N TYR A 4 -2.93 -14.85 1.16
CA TYR A 4 -2.74 -13.80 0.16
C TYR A 4 -1.49 -14.07 -0.70
N GLY A 5 -1.08 -15.35 -0.81
CA GLY A 5 0.04 -15.77 -1.65
C GLY A 5 1.38 -15.21 -1.19
N VAL A 6 1.61 -15.14 0.11
CA VAL A 6 2.90 -14.76 0.70
C VAL A 6 3.23 -15.75 1.80
N SER A 7 4.17 -16.65 1.52
CA SER A 7 4.57 -17.71 2.45
C SER A 7 5.79 -17.38 3.29
N GLU A 8 6.71 -16.58 2.75
CA GLU A 8 7.96 -16.18 3.41
C GLU A 8 7.77 -14.97 4.35
N PRO A 9 8.61 -14.84 5.41
CA PRO A 9 8.61 -13.65 6.26
C PRO A 9 9.04 -12.41 5.45
N GLY A 10 8.54 -11.25 5.87
CA GLY A 10 8.86 -9.98 5.21
C GLY A 10 10.30 -9.55 5.47
N GLU A 11 10.96 -9.07 4.43
CA GLU A 11 12.27 -8.42 4.49
C GLU A 11 12.06 -6.96 4.92
N PHE A 12 12.87 -6.46 5.85
CA PHE A 12 12.81 -5.06 6.28
C PHE A 12 13.12 -4.13 5.10
N GLU A 13 12.29 -3.11 4.91
CA GLU A 13 12.41 -2.09 3.87
C GLU A 13 12.40 -0.72 4.54
N ASP A 14 13.41 0.11 4.29
CA ASP A 14 13.40 1.51 4.69
C ASP A 14 14.02 2.34 3.57
N GLN A 15 13.17 3.11 2.89
CA GLN A 15 13.58 3.97 1.78
C GLN A 15 14.23 5.28 2.25
N GLY A 16 14.46 5.43 3.57
CA GLY A 16 15.10 6.62 4.15
C GLY A 16 14.20 7.86 4.18
N ILE A 17 12.92 7.72 3.83
CA ILE A 17 11.93 8.80 3.79
C ILE A 17 10.99 8.81 5.01
N GLY A 18 11.29 7.99 6.03
CA GLY A 18 10.52 7.93 7.28
C GLY A 18 9.30 7.02 7.23
N GLU A 19 9.24 6.13 6.24
CA GLU A 19 8.19 5.11 6.08
C GLU A 19 8.86 3.71 6.12
N PRO A 20 9.38 3.26 7.28
CA PRO A 20 9.89 1.90 7.39
C PRO A 20 8.75 0.89 7.20
N GLY A 21 9.08 -0.25 6.62
CA GLY A 21 8.12 -1.27 6.27
C GLY A 21 8.71 -2.67 6.17
N CYS A 22 7.88 -3.60 5.73
CA CYS A 22 8.29 -4.95 5.40
C CYS A 22 7.79 -5.28 3.99
N THR A 23 8.72 -5.71 3.14
CA THR A 23 8.44 -6.18 1.78
C THR A 23 8.34 -7.70 1.78
N PHE A 24 7.33 -8.20 1.09
CA PHE A 24 6.98 -9.59 0.98
C PHE A 24 6.91 -9.96 -0.49
N LYS A 25 7.65 -11.00 -0.88
CA LYS A 25 7.58 -11.54 -2.24
C LYS A 25 6.38 -12.47 -2.32
N ALA A 26 5.54 -12.26 -3.33
CA ALA A 26 4.44 -13.17 -3.59
C ALA A 26 4.96 -14.55 -4.00
N ASP A 27 4.26 -15.60 -3.58
CA ASP A 27 4.47 -16.96 -4.03
C ASP A 27 4.24 -16.99 -5.56
N GLY A 28 5.27 -17.35 -6.32
CA GLY A 28 5.27 -17.29 -7.79
C GLY A 28 5.88 -16.01 -8.38
N GLY A 29 6.21 -15.00 -7.56
CA GLY A 29 6.98 -13.83 -7.96
C GLY A 29 6.23 -12.83 -8.84
N ASP A 30 4.88 -12.88 -8.85
CA ASP A 30 4.08 -12.03 -9.74
C ASP A 30 3.92 -10.58 -9.23
N TYR A 31 4.11 -10.35 -7.93
CA TYR A 31 4.07 -9.03 -7.31
C TYR A 31 4.90 -8.96 -6.03
N LEU A 32 5.19 -7.74 -5.61
CA LEU A 32 5.72 -7.40 -4.31
C LEU A 32 4.62 -6.75 -3.48
N LEU A 33 4.44 -7.24 -2.25
CA LEU A 33 3.59 -6.63 -1.25
C LEU A 33 4.50 -5.91 -0.25
N THR A 34 4.30 -4.62 -0.05
CA THR A 34 5.01 -3.88 0.99
C THR A 34 4.03 -3.25 1.96
N ILE A 35 4.26 -3.43 3.26
CA ILE A 35 3.50 -2.75 4.30
C ILE A 35 4.40 -1.70 4.93
N TYR A 36 4.06 -0.44 4.74
CA TYR A 36 4.77 0.70 5.32
C TYR A 36 4.04 1.23 6.54
N LYS A 37 4.80 1.67 7.54
CA LYS A 37 4.31 2.43 8.69
C LYS A 37 4.92 3.82 8.66
N ALA A 38 4.08 4.84 8.68
CA ALA A 38 4.50 6.23 8.61
C ALA A 38 3.85 7.03 9.74
N GLU A 39 4.56 7.19 10.86
CA GLU A 39 4.01 7.80 12.09
C GLU A 39 3.67 9.29 11.97
N LYS A 40 4.17 9.97 10.93
CA LYS A 40 3.97 11.41 10.71
C LYS A 40 3.27 11.73 9.39
N SER A 41 2.96 10.72 8.60
CA SER A 41 2.28 10.87 7.31
C SER A 41 0.78 10.71 7.55
N ASP A 42 0.14 11.74 8.07
CA ASP A 42 -1.31 11.77 8.29
C ASP A 42 -2.10 12.11 7.02
N ARG A 43 -3.41 12.30 7.14
CA ARG A 43 -4.26 12.68 6.01
C ARG A 43 -3.81 13.96 5.31
N ALA A 44 -3.45 15.00 6.08
CA ALA A 44 -3.04 16.27 5.51
C ALA A 44 -1.74 16.12 4.72
N TYR A 45 -0.81 15.30 5.21
CA TYR A 45 0.42 14.96 4.50
C TYR A 45 0.14 14.33 3.13
N TRP A 46 -0.80 13.39 3.04
CA TRP A 46 -1.15 12.71 1.79
C TRP A 46 -1.94 13.60 0.84
N GLU A 47 -2.87 14.41 1.34
CA GLU A 47 -3.62 15.38 0.53
C GLU A 47 -2.70 16.40 -0.15
N GLN A 48 -1.64 16.85 0.53
CA GLN A 48 -0.62 17.73 -0.07
C GLN A 48 0.15 17.06 -1.22
N ARG A 49 0.18 15.72 -1.25
CA ARG A 49 0.89 14.91 -2.25
C ARG A 49 -0.03 14.31 -3.30
N ARG A 50 -1.33 14.65 -3.29
CA ARG A 50 -2.31 14.09 -4.25
C ARG A 50 -1.89 14.23 -5.71
N GLY A 51 -1.13 15.28 -6.06
CA GLY A 51 -0.62 15.52 -7.42
C GLY A 51 0.56 14.63 -7.83
N ASN A 52 1.03 13.75 -6.94
CA ASN A 52 1.99 12.69 -7.28
C ASN A 52 1.29 11.40 -7.71
N PHE A 53 -0.05 11.38 -7.71
CA PHE A 53 -0.84 10.20 -7.96
C PHE A 53 -1.81 10.44 -9.13
N GLY A 54 -1.81 9.53 -10.09
CA GLY A 54 -2.79 9.52 -11.18
C GLY A 54 -4.19 9.15 -10.70
N VAL A 55 -4.29 8.41 -9.60
CA VAL A 55 -5.55 8.16 -8.87
C VAL A 55 -5.34 8.46 -7.40
N PHE A 56 -6.25 9.21 -6.79
CA PHE A 56 -6.26 9.50 -5.36
C PHE A 56 -7.70 9.61 -4.88
N GLU A 57 -8.21 8.52 -4.30
CA GLU A 57 -9.62 8.36 -3.96
C GLU A 57 -9.77 8.06 -2.48
N SER A 58 -10.59 8.84 -1.79
CA SER A 58 -10.92 8.58 -0.39
C SER A 58 -11.81 7.35 -0.28
N ASN A 59 -11.54 6.50 0.69
CA ASN A 59 -12.37 5.34 0.99
C ASN A 59 -12.40 5.05 2.50
N GLN A 60 -13.07 3.95 2.86
CA GLN A 60 -13.19 3.47 4.23
C GLN A 60 -12.65 2.03 4.28
N ILE A 61 -11.71 1.77 5.20
CA ILE A 61 -11.19 0.44 5.49
C ILE A 61 -11.54 0.13 6.95
N GLY A 62 -12.50 -0.77 7.16
CA GLY A 62 -13.02 -1.06 8.49
C GLY A 62 -13.49 0.19 9.21
N SER A 63 -12.90 0.45 10.38
CA SER A 63 -13.19 1.63 11.20
C SER A 63 -12.32 2.85 10.87
N HIS A 64 -11.33 2.71 9.99
CA HIS A 64 -10.39 3.77 9.62
C HIS A 64 -10.72 4.40 8.27
N GLN A 65 -10.45 5.70 8.16
CA GLN A 65 -10.43 6.35 6.85
C GLN A 65 -9.22 5.88 6.06
N GLY A 66 -9.39 5.81 4.74
CA GLY A 66 -8.33 5.39 3.85
C GLY A 66 -8.29 6.20 2.56
N ILE A 67 -7.23 5.94 1.80
CA ILE A 67 -7.01 6.49 0.47
C ILE A 67 -6.51 5.37 -0.43
N LYS A 68 -7.20 5.15 -1.56
CA LYS A 68 -6.68 4.38 -2.69
C LYS A 68 -5.85 5.33 -3.55
N ALA A 69 -4.59 4.99 -3.79
CA ALA A 69 -3.67 5.80 -4.55
C ALA A 69 -2.92 4.98 -5.63
N ILE A 70 -2.83 5.52 -6.84
CA ILE A 70 -2.00 4.98 -7.93
C ILE A 70 -1.02 6.08 -8.32
N GLU A 71 0.29 5.81 -8.25
CA GLU A 71 1.33 6.80 -8.53
C GLU A 71 1.31 7.29 -9.98
N GLU A 72 1.57 8.59 -10.19
CA GLU A 72 1.63 9.21 -11.51
C GLU A 72 3.05 9.06 -12.08
N GLY A 73 3.19 8.48 -13.28
CA GLY A 73 4.45 8.53 -14.04
C GLY A 73 5.37 7.31 -13.97
N SER A 74 5.02 6.22 -13.28
CA SER A 74 5.77 4.97 -13.35
C SER A 74 5.44 4.19 -14.63
N VAL A 75 5.95 4.65 -15.77
CA VAL A 75 5.96 3.89 -17.02
C VAL A 75 6.77 2.60 -16.78
N GLY A 76 6.09 1.52 -16.39
CA GLY A 76 6.68 0.19 -16.15
C GLY A 76 6.72 -0.30 -14.70
N LEU A 77 6.20 0.42 -13.69
CA LEU A 77 6.04 -0.14 -12.34
C LEU A 77 4.62 0.16 -11.86
N GLY A 78 3.72 -0.77 -12.14
CA GLY A 78 2.33 -0.67 -11.73
C GLY A 78 2.21 -0.87 -10.22
N GLY A 79 2.20 0.20 -9.44
CA GLY A 79 1.89 0.19 -8.01
C GLY A 79 0.44 0.59 -7.74
N CYS A 80 -0.23 -0.09 -6.81
CA CYS A 80 -1.39 0.49 -6.12
C CYS A 80 -1.18 0.45 -4.61
N ARG A 81 -1.45 1.60 -3.98
CA ARG A 81 -1.28 1.82 -2.56
C ARG A 81 -2.64 2.05 -1.90
N GLN A 82 -2.96 1.23 -0.91
CA GLN A 82 -4.05 1.49 0.02
C GLN A 82 -3.46 2.08 1.30
N ILE A 83 -3.71 3.36 1.54
CA ILE A 83 -3.30 4.10 2.72
C ILE A 83 -4.41 4.00 3.75
N ILE A 84 -4.07 3.73 5.00
CA ILE A 84 -4.99 3.62 6.14
C ILE A 84 -4.54 4.64 7.18
N GLU A 85 -5.39 5.60 7.50
CA GLU A 85 -5.13 6.58 8.56
C GLU A 85 -5.18 5.89 9.92
N SER A 86 -4.15 6.07 10.76
CA SER A 86 -4.12 5.45 12.09
C SER A 86 -3.17 6.18 13.04
N GLY A 87 -3.61 6.42 14.27
CA GLY A 87 -2.76 6.92 15.36
C GLY A 87 -2.06 8.26 15.12
N GLY A 88 -2.60 9.12 14.25
CA GLY A 88 -1.99 10.39 13.86
C GLY A 88 -0.94 10.29 12.73
N GLY A 89 -0.80 9.11 12.13
CA GLY A 89 -0.02 8.88 10.91
C GLY A 89 -0.80 7.99 9.95
N SER A 90 -0.09 7.10 9.25
CA SER A 90 -0.70 6.12 8.36
C SER A 90 0.05 4.80 8.31
N VAL A 91 -0.68 3.77 7.88
CA VAL A 91 -0.13 2.50 7.41
C VAL A 91 -0.53 2.32 5.96
N SER A 92 0.42 1.98 5.11
CA SER A 92 0.18 1.80 3.67
C SER A 92 0.40 0.34 3.30
N VAL A 93 -0.55 -0.23 2.57
CA VAL A 93 -0.42 -1.52 1.89
C VAL A 93 -0.17 -1.23 0.41
N ASP A 94 1.03 -1.52 -0.04
CA ASP A 94 1.51 -1.27 -1.39
C ASP A 94 1.63 -2.60 -2.14
N ILE A 95 1.00 -2.70 -3.31
CA ILE A 95 1.18 -3.81 -4.24
C ILE A 95 1.86 -3.26 -5.48
N THR A 96 3.08 -3.71 -5.75
CA THR A 96 3.82 -3.41 -6.97
C THR A 96 3.88 -4.67 -7.85
N VAL A 97 3.37 -4.58 -9.07
CA VAL A 97 3.47 -5.67 -10.07
C VAL A 97 4.70 -5.48 -10.97
N HIS A 98 5.23 -6.59 -11.49
CA HIS A 98 6.35 -6.53 -12.42
C HIS A 98 5.97 -5.85 -13.75
N ALA A 99 6.92 -5.09 -14.31
CA ALA A 99 6.77 -4.29 -15.54
C ALA A 99 6.24 -5.05 -16.76
N ASP A 100 6.49 -6.36 -16.82
CA ASP A 100 6.10 -7.27 -17.89
C ASP A 100 4.67 -7.81 -17.74
N LYS A 101 4.01 -7.58 -16.60
CA LYS A 101 2.72 -8.17 -16.23
C LYS A 101 1.67 -7.16 -15.74
N ILE A 102 1.31 -6.18 -16.58
CA ILE A 102 0.09 -5.33 -16.48
C ILE A 102 0.36 -3.93 -15.86
N GLN A 103 -0.42 -2.94 -16.31
CA GLN A 103 -0.51 -1.58 -15.74
C GLN A 103 -1.15 -1.61 -14.34
N SER A 104 -0.90 -0.63 -13.47
CA SER A 104 -1.72 -0.45 -12.26
C SER A 104 -3.19 -0.39 -12.63
N ASP A 105 -3.95 -1.41 -12.23
CA ASP A 105 -5.36 -1.56 -12.56
C ASP A 105 -6.23 -1.72 -11.30
N GLU A 106 -7.55 -1.73 -11.50
CA GLU A 106 -8.52 -1.96 -10.42
C GLU A 106 -8.29 -3.28 -9.69
N ALA A 107 -7.78 -4.32 -10.35
CA ALA A 107 -7.50 -5.61 -9.71
C ALA A 107 -6.34 -5.51 -8.71
N THR A 108 -5.27 -4.80 -9.09
CA THR A 108 -4.12 -4.53 -8.22
C THR A 108 -4.54 -3.73 -6.99
N CYS A 109 -5.37 -2.70 -7.17
CA CYS A 109 -5.95 -1.94 -6.07
C CYS A 109 -6.93 -2.75 -5.21
N GLY A 110 -7.70 -3.65 -5.83
CA GLY A 110 -8.57 -4.59 -5.13
C GLY A 110 -7.78 -5.46 -4.16
N LYS A 111 -6.66 -6.05 -4.61
CA LYS A 111 -5.78 -6.85 -3.74
C LYS A 111 -5.16 -6.03 -2.61
N ALA A 112 -4.67 -4.82 -2.89
CA ALA A 112 -4.15 -3.92 -1.85
C ALA A 112 -5.23 -3.63 -0.78
N THR A 113 -6.47 -3.40 -1.23
CA THR A 113 -7.63 -3.16 -0.36
C THR A 113 -7.97 -4.39 0.48
N GLU A 114 -8.01 -5.59 -0.10
CA GLU A 114 -8.27 -6.84 0.62
C GLU A 114 -7.26 -7.10 1.74
N ILE A 115 -5.98 -6.85 1.47
CA ILE A 115 -4.93 -7.00 2.48
C ILE A 115 -5.04 -5.89 3.54
N ALA A 116 -5.38 -4.66 3.16
CA ALA A 116 -5.65 -3.58 4.08
C ALA A 116 -6.75 -3.93 5.10
N TRP A 117 -7.82 -4.61 4.67
CA TRP A 117 -8.87 -5.13 5.57
C TRP A 117 -8.36 -6.15 6.60
N VAL A 118 -7.28 -6.86 6.31
CA VAL A 118 -6.65 -7.81 7.25
C VAL A 118 -5.66 -7.13 8.19
N VAL A 119 -5.03 -6.06 7.73
CA VAL A 119 -4.11 -5.25 8.54
C VAL A 119 -4.89 -4.38 9.53
N GLU A 120 -6.01 -3.80 9.10
CA GLU A 120 -6.79 -2.80 9.84
C GLU A 120 -7.11 -3.17 11.29
N PRO A 121 -7.55 -4.39 11.64
CA PRO A 121 -7.91 -4.72 13.02
C PRO A 121 -6.72 -4.71 14.00
N LYS A 122 -5.49 -4.66 13.49
CA LYS A 122 -4.24 -4.61 14.26
C LYS A 122 -3.75 -3.18 14.47
N LEU A 123 -4.39 -2.20 13.83
CA LEU A 123 -3.99 -0.81 13.90
C LEU A 123 -4.53 -0.14 15.18
N PRO A 124 -3.80 0.83 15.73
CA PRO A 124 -4.33 1.73 16.74
C PRO A 124 -5.58 2.44 16.23
N LYS A 125 -6.62 2.52 17.08
CA LYS A 125 -7.82 3.30 16.84
C LYS A 125 -7.57 4.80 16.94
#